data_AF-B3C8X8-F1
#
_entry.id   AF-B3C8X8-F1
#
_cell.length_a   1.000
_cell.length_b   1.000
_cell.length_c   1.000
_cell.angle_alpha   90.00
_cell.angle_beta   90.00
_cell.angle_gamma   90.00
#
_symmetry.space_group_name_H-M   'P 1'
#
loop_
_entity.id
_entity.type
_entity.pdbx_description
1 polymer ?
#
loop_
_entity_poly.entity_id
_entity_poly.type
_entity_poly.pdbx_seq_one_letter_code
_entity_poly.pdbx_strand_id
1 'polypeptide(L)'
;MQNCKTKREVIKMVLDGQKPPYVPWSFKFTQEPKEQLQKYYGVEDLDVVLGNHVLQLGSDIGFFEYLGNDLYQDVFKVVWDRSIDKDIGDVKSIVLPEPTLERYTFPDPLDPRFFANIESEITAKPDMFPYRTESQYP
;
A
#
# COMPACT_ATOMS: atom_id res chain seq x y z
N MET A 1 -19.96 31.93 -0.22
CA MET A 1 -19.80 30.61 0.42
C MET A 1 -18.36 30.19 0.16
N GLN A 2 -17.55 30.02 1.21
CA GLN A 2 -16.19 29.49 1.04
C GLN A 2 -16.37 28.04 0.56
N ASN A 3 -15.97 27.71 -0.68
CA ASN A 3 -15.97 26.32 -1.13
C ASN A 3 -15.04 25.55 -0.19
N CYS A 4 -15.60 24.65 0.61
CA CYS A 4 -14.83 23.75 1.45
C CYS A 4 -14.07 22.81 0.49
N LYS A 5 -12.74 22.86 0.52
CA LYS A 5 -11.91 22.03 -0.35
C LYS A 5 -11.99 20.57 0.08
N THR A 6 -12.07 19.64 -0.87
CA THR A 6 -11.96 18.21 -0.60
C THR A 6 -10.54 17.86 -0.15
N LYS A 7 -10.36 16.70 0.51
CA LYS A 7 -9.02 16.25 0.93
C LYS A 7 -8.08 16.10 -0.28
N ARG A 8 -8.62 15.65 -1.42
CA ARG A 8 -7.94 15.54 -2.71
C ARG A 8 -7.44 16.89 -3.20
N GLU A 9 -8.27 17.93 -3.14
CA GLU A 9 -7.87 19.28 -3.52
C GLU A 9 -6.79 19.84 -2.58
N VAL A 10 -6.86 19.54 -1.28
CA VAL A 10 -5.83 19.93 -0.32
C VAL A 10 -4.48 19.27 -0.63
N ILE A 11 -4.45 17.97 -0.94
CA ILE A 11 -3.21 17.29 -1.36
C ILE A 11 -2.69 17.86 -2.67
N LYS A 12 -3.57 18.11 -3.66
CA LYS A 12 -3.17 18.69 -4.95
C LYS A 12 -2.49 20.05 -4.78
N MET A 13 -3.00 20.91 -3.90
CA MET A 13 -2.34 22.17 -3.58
C MET A 13 -0.91 21.99 -3.07
N VAL A 14 -0.68 21.00 -2.21
CA VAL A 14 0.67 20.70 -1.69
C VAL A 14 1.59 20.26 -2.82
N LEU A 15 1.13 19.36 -3.69
CA LEU A 15 1.90 18.88 -4.84
C LEU A 15 2.18 19.99 -5.87
N ASP A 16 1.26 20.95 -6.00
CA ASP A 16 1.42 22.14 -6.85
C ASP A 16 2.29 23.24 -6.19
N GLY A 17 2.88 23.00 -5.02
CA GLY A 17 3.73 23.96 -4.30
C GLY A 17 2.97 25.14 -3.67
N GLN A 18 1.65 25.04 -3.53
CA GLN A 18 0.80 26.06 -2.93
C GLN A 18 0.69 25.88 -1.41
N LYS A 19 0.27 26.95 -0.71
CA LYS A 19 -0.03 26.88 0.73
C LYS A 19 -1.44 26.27 0.95
N PRO A 20 -1.56 25.05 1.49
CA PRO A 20 -2.86 24.46 1.79
C PRO A 20 -3.52 25.18 2.99
N PRO A 21 -4.85 25.03 3.19
CA PRO A 21 -5.55 25.60 4.34
C PRO A 21 -5.13 24.99 5.68
N TYR A 22 -4.57 23.79 5.68
CA TYR A 22 -4.01 23.07 6.83
C TYR A 22 -3.00 22.02 6.34
N VAL A 23 -2.22 21.42 7.24
CA VAL A 23 -1.29 20.33 6.90
C VAL A 23 -2.09 19.03 6.71
N PRO A 24 -2.12 18.42 5.51
CA PRO A 24 -2.82 17.16 5.31
C PRO A 24 -2.09 15.99 5.98
N TRP A 25 -2.80 14.91 6.27
CA TRP A 25 -2.25 13.71 6.93
C TRP A 25 -2.79 12.42 6.32
N SER A 26 -2.02 11.35 6.49
CA SER A 26 -2.47 9.98 6.24
C SER A 26 -1.71 9.03 7.17
N PHE A 27 -2.43 8.15 7.86
CA PHE A 27 -1.86 7.16 8.76
C PHE A 27 -2.03 5.76 8.21
N LYS A 28 -0.95 4.98 8.29
CA LYS A 28 -0.96 3.52 8.12
C LYS A 28 -0.28 2.90 9.34
N PHE A 29 -0.65 1.66 9.62
CA PHE A 29 -0.28 0.97 10.86
C PHE A 29 0.17 -0.45 10.54
N THR A 30 1.10 -0.95 11.33
CA THR A 30 1.39 -2.38 11.45
C THR A 30 0.17 -3.13 11.98
N GLN A 31 0.21 -4.46 11.95
CA GLN A 31 -0.96 -5.29 12.24
C GLN A 31 -1.59 -5.01 13.62
N GLU A 32 -0.82 -5.05 14.70
CA GLU A 32 -1.37 -4.94 16.06
C GLU A 32 -2.04 -3.58 16.34
N PRO A 33 -1.44 -2.41 16.02
CA PRO A 33 -2.12 -1.13 16.21
C PRO A 33 -3.34 -0.95 15.30
N LYS A 34 -3.29 -1.50 14.07
CA LYS A 34 -4.43 -1.49 13.14
C LYS A 34 -5.62 -2.22 13.75
N GLU A 35 -5.42 -3.44 14.24
CA GLU A 35 -6.47 -4.27 14.83
C GLU A 35 -7.09 -3.61 16.06
N GLN A 36 -6.28 -2.97 16.91
CA GLN A 36 -6.77 -2.22 18.07
C GLN A 36 -7.69 -1.06 17.67
N LEU A 37 -7.30 -0.27 16.65
CA LEU A 37 -8.10 0.84 16.15
C LEU A 37 -9.37 0.37 15.45
N GLN A 38 -9.30 -0.69 14.65
CA GLN A 38 -10.47 -1.29 14.01
C GLN A 38 -11.49 -1.75 15.05
N LYS A 39 -11.02 -2.40 16.13
CA LYS A 39 -11.87 -2.79 17.26
C LYS A 39 -12.48 -1.59 17.98
N TYR A 40 -11.71 -0.53 18.19
CA TYR A 40 -12.18 0.68 18.87
C TYR A 40 -13.25 1.43 18.06
N TYR A 41 -13.03 1.62 16.76
CA TYR A 41 -13.98 2.31 15.89
C TYR A 41 -15.10 1.41 15.35
N GLY A 42 -14.97 0.09 15.47
CA GLY A 42 -15.95 -0.88 14.97
C GLY A 42 -16.03 -0.93 13.44
N VAL A 43 -14.94 -0.58 12.75
CA VAL A 43 -14.87 -0.56 11.28
C VAL A 43 -13.57 -1.21 10.81
N GLU A 44 -13.61 -1.88 9.66
CA GLU A 44 -12.40 -2.41 9.02
C GLU A 44 -11.61 -1.31 8.32
N ASP A 45 -12.30 -0.39 7.66
CA ASP A 45 -11.68 0.73 6.95
C ASP A 45 -11.46 1.93 7.88
N LEU A 46 -10.20 2.13 8.25
CA LEU A 46 -9.79 3.23 9.11
C LEU A 46 -9.63 4.57 8.38
N ASP A 47 -9.55 4.60 7.04
CA ASP A 47 -9.20 5.82 6.31
C ASP A 47 -10.26 6.92 6.51
N VAL A 48 -11.54 6.54 6.58
CA VAL A 48 -12.65 7.47 6.79
C VAL A 48 -12.63 8.03 8.21
N VAL A 49 -12.59 7.16 9.23
CA VAL A 49 -12.69 7.56 10.64
C VAL A 49 -11.45 8.32 11.12
N LEU A 50 -10.27 8.04 10.55
CA LEU A 50 -9.03 8.77 10.86
C LEU A 50 -8.87 10.06 10.05
N GLY A 51 -9.80 10.34 9.13
CA GLY A 51 -9.74 11.53 8.31
C GLY A 51 -8.56 11.52 7.32
N ASN A 52 -8.06 10.35 6.92
CA ASN A 52 -6.93 10.23 6.00
C ASN A 52 -7.21 10.98 4.68
N HIS A 53 -6.17 11.61 4.14
CA HIS A 53 -6.24 12.41 2.91
C HIS A 53 -5.82 11.62 1.68
N VAL A 54 -5.02 10.59 1.87
CA VAL A 54 -4.45 9.78 0.80
C VAL A 54 -5.17 8.44 0.76
N LEU A 55 -5.74 8.13 -0.40
CA LEU A 55 -6.26 6.82 -0.73
C LEU A 55 -5.14 5.99 -1.31
N GLN A 56 -4.67 5.00 -0.55
CA GLN A 56 -3.65 4.08 -1.02
C GLN A 56 -4.29 3.00 -1.90
N LEU A 57 -3.79 2.88 -3.12
CA LEU A 57 -4.31 1.99 -4.15
C LEU A 57 -3.30 0.88 -4.46
N GLY A 58 -3.81 -0.31 -4.79
CA GLY A 58 -2.99 -1.51 -4.98
C GLY A 58 -2.71 -2.27 -3.68
N SER A 59 -1.68 -3.12 -3.70
CA SER A 59 -1.22 -3.87 -2.53
C SER A 59 0.07 -3.25 -1.99
N ASP A 60 0.00 -2.65 -0.81
CA ASP A 60 1.13 -1.93 -0.18
C ASP A 60 2.34 -2.85 0.07
N ILE A 61 2.06 -4.09 0.51
CA ILE A 61 3.08 -5.08 0.84
C ILE A 61 3.37 -6.06 -0.31
N GLY A 62 2.72 -5.90 -1.46
CA GLY A 62 2.83 -6.81 -2.60
C GLY A 62 1.99 -8.08 -2.45
N PHE A 63 2.33 -9.12 -3.23
CA PHE A 63 1.60 -10.39 -3.26
C PHE A 63 2.51 -11.54 -2.88
N PHE A 64 2.00 -12.46 -2.06
CA PHE A 64 2.74 -13.60 -1.57
C PHE A 64 2.02 -14.92 -1.85
N GLU A 65 2.78 -15.91 -2.27
CA GLU A 65 2.37 -17.31 -2.34
C GLU A 65 2.75 -18.01 -1.03
N TYR A 66 1.78 -18.67 -0.37
CA TYR A 66 2.06 -19.44 0.84
C TYR A 66 2.65 -20.81 0.47
N LEU A 67 3.87 -21.08 0.93
CA LEU A 67 4.60 -22.32 0.65
C LEU A 67 4.46 -23.37 1.78
N GLY A 68 3.76 -23.06 2.87
CA GLY A 68 3.67 -23.89 4.07
C GLY A 68 4.70 -23.54 5.13
N ASN A 69 4.49 -23.97 6.38
CA ASN A 69 5.42 -23.79 7.50
C ASN A 69 5.87 -22.33 7.72
N ASP A 70 4.93 -21.39 7.68
CA ASP A 70 5.17 -19.95 7.76
C ASP A 70 6.11 -19.39 6.68
N LEU A 71 6.28 -20.09 5.56
CA LEU A 71 7.05 -19.62 4.41
C LEU A 71 6.15 -18.97 3.36
N TYR A 72 6.58 -17.81 2.88
CA TYR A 72 5.87 -17.01 1.90
C TYR A 72 6.83 -16.59 0.80
N GLN A 73 6.44 -16.71 -0.48
CA GLN A 73 7.24 -16.26 -1.61
C GLN A 73 6.63 -15.02 -2.25
N ASP A 74 7.42 -13.97 -2.44
CA ASP A 74 6.98 -12.76 -3.12
C ASP A 74 7.04 -12.85 -4.65
N VAL A 75 6.61 -11.78 -5.34
CA VAL A 75 6.62 -11.68 -6.80
C VAL A 75 8.03 -11.71 -7.41
N PHE A 76 9.06 -11.34 -6.64
CA PHE A 76 10.48 -11.41 -7.02
C PHE A 76 11.13 -12.75 -6.68
N LYS A 77 10.33 -13.73 -6.22
CA LYS A 77 10.74 -15.08 -5.86
C LYS A 77 11.60 -15.18 -4.59
N VAL A 78 11.65 -14.13 -3.77
CA VAL A 78 12.27 -14.19 -2.44
C VAL A 78 11.37 -15.00 -1.51
N VAL A 79 11.96 -15.94 -0.77
CA VAL A 79 11.26 -16.68 0.29
C VAL A 79 11.49 -16.01 1.63
N TRP A 80 10.39 -15.68 2.29
CA TRP A 80 10.29 -15.03 3.59
C TRP A 80 9.83 -16.04 4.64
N ASP A 81 10.56 -16.14 5.74
CA ASP A 81 10.21 -16.94 6.92
C ASP A 81 9.51 -16.03 7.94
N ARG A 82 8.21 -16.25 8.13
CA ARG A 82 7.39 -15.51 9.08
C ARG A 82 7.13 -16.32 10.35
N SER A 83 7.98 -17.26 10.72
CA SER A 83 7.77 -18.06 11.94
C SER A 83 7.93 -17.23 13.22
N ILE A 84 8.80 -16.20 13.19
CA ILE A 84 9.07 -15.27 14.31
C ILE A 84 8.44 -13.90 14.08
N ASP A 85 8.91 -13.15 13.08
CA ASP A 85 8.29 -11.87 12.67
C ASP A 85 7.14 -12.14 11.70
N LYS A 86 5.91 -12.06 12.23
CA LYS A 86 4.69 -12.34 11.48
C LYS A 86 4.30 -11.21 10.53
N ASP A 87 4.80 -10.00 10.74
CA ASP A 87 4.43 -8.79 9.97
C ASP A 87 5.34 -8.65 8.73
N ILE A 88 6.65 -8.71 8.93
CA ILE A 88 7.65 -8.52 7.86
C ILE A 88 8.20 -9.88 7.40
N GLY A 89 8.80 -10.63 8.32
CA GLY A 89 9.49 -11.90 8.06
C GLY A 89 10.97 -11.74 7.73
N ASP A 90 11.72 -12.85 7.87
CA ASP A 90 13.15 -12.91 7.59
C ASP A 90 13.43 -13.53 6.21
N VAL A 91 14.37 -12.97 5.45
CA VAL A 91 14.76 -13.54 4.14
C VAL A 91 15.49 -14.86 4.33
N LYS A 92 14.97 -15.93 3.71
CA LYS A 92 15.51 -17.29 3.82
C LYS A 92 16.31 -17.75 2.60
N SER A 93 16.17 -17.06 1.47
CA SER A 93 16.75 -17.49 0.18
C SER A 93 17.54 -16.36 -0.49
N ILE A 94 18.65 -16.73 -1.13
CA ILE A 94 19.35 -15.85 -2.08
C ILE A 94 18.75 -16.11 -3.46
N VAL A 95 18.06 -15.12 -4.03
CA VAL A 95 17.45 -15.22 -5.37
C VAL A 95 18.51 -15.20 -6.48
N LEU A 96 19.56 -14.40 -6.29
CA LEU A 96 20.69 -14.25 -7.21
C LEU A 96 21.98 -14.71 -6.51
N PRO A 97 22.32 -16.01 -6.55
CA PRO A 97 23.52 -16.52 -5.90
C PRO A 97 24.81 -15.97 -6.54
N GLU A 98 24.73 -15.61 -7.81
CA GLU A 98 25.78 -14.95 -8.59
C GLU A 98 25.28 -13.57 -9.03
N PRO A 99 26.18 -12.58 -9.27
CA PRO A 99 25.80 -11.22 -9.68
C PRO A 99 25.38 -11.16 -11.17
N THR A 100 24.48 -12.04 -11.60
CA THR A 100 23.96 -12.13 -12.96
C THR A 100 22.44 -12.34 -12.96
N LEU A 101 21.77 -11.80 -13.98
CA LEU A 101 20.33 -11.94 -14.19
C LEU A 101 19.97 -12.98 -15.27
N GLU A 102 20.96 -13.68 -15.85
CA GLU A 102 20.76 -14.59 -16.99
C GLU A 102 19.68 -15.67 -16.77
N ARG A 103 19.43 -16.05 -15.51
CA ARG A 103 18.43 -17.06 -15.13
C ARG A 103 17.28 -16.49 -14.31
N TYR A 104 17.19 -15.17 -14.23
CA TYR A 104 16.16 -14.48 -13.47
C TYR A 104 15.15 -13.85 -14.41
N THR A 105 13.86 -14.12 -14.14
CA THR A 105 12.75 -13.48 -14.86
C THR A 105 12.10 -12.50 -13.91
N PHE A 106 12.05 -11.23 -14.30
CA PHE A 106 11.31 -10.22 -13.54
C PHE A 106 9.81 -10.54 -13.51
N PRO A 107 9.11 -10.21 -12.42
CA PRO A 107 7.66 -10.29 -12.40
C PRO A 107 7.04 -9.41 -13.49
N ASP A 108 5.86 -9.79 -13.96
CA ASP A 108 5.08 -8.97 -14.90
C ASP A 108 4.65 -7.66 -14.22
N PRO A 109 5.14 -6.50 -14.65
CA PRO A 109 4.74 -5.22 -14.04
C PRO A 109 3.27 -4.85 -14.33
N LEU A 110 2.62 -5.55 -15.27
CA LEU A 110 1.23 -5.34 -15.67
C LEU A 110 0.29 -6.43 -15.15
N ASP A 111 0.72 -7.24 -14.18
CA ASP A 111 -0.14 -8.26 -13.59
C ASP A 111 -1.47 -7.61 -13.10
N PRO A 112 -2.63 -8.12 -13.55
CA PRO A 112 -3.94 -7.52 -13.23
C PRO A 112 -4.21 -7.34 -11.74
N ARG A 113 -3.57 -8.15 -10.88
CA ARG A 113 -3.70 -8.06 -9.43
C ARG A 113 -3.30 -6.69 -8.89
N PHE A 114 -2.33 -6.02 -9.52
CA PHE A 114 -1.92 -4.67 -9.10
C PHE A 114 -3.00 -3.59 -9.34
N PHE A 115 -3.97 -3.86 -10.20
CA PHE A 115 -4.99 -2.90 -10.63
C PHE A 115 -6.40 -3.24 -10.12
N ALA A 116 -6.58 -4.43 -9.54
CA ALA A 116 -7.90 -5.03 -9.29
C ALA A 116 -8.85 -4.19 -8.42
N ASN A 117 -8.32 -3.41 -7.47
CA ASN A 117 -9.12 -2.59 -6.55
C ASN A 117 -9.13 -1.09 -6.88
N ILE A 118 -8.43 -0.65 -7.92
CA ILE A 118 -8.19 0.78 -8.16
C ILE A 118 -9.50 1.54 -8.41
N GLU A 119 -10.28 1.11 -9.40
CA GLU A 119 -11.50 1.82 -9.82
C GLU A 119 -12.58 1.79 -8.73
N SER A 120 -12.74 0.67 -8.03
CA SER A 120 -13.71 0.53 -6.95
C SER A 120 -13.38 1.44 -5.77
N GLU A 121 -12.12 1.51 -5.36
CA GLU A 121 -11.68 2.35 -4.23
C GLU A 121 -11.81 3.85 -4.56
N ILE A 122 -11.42 4.26 -5.77
CA ILE A 122 -11.57 5.66 -6.21
C ILE A 122 -13.04 6.06 -6.23
N THR A 123 -13.92 5.18 -6.69
CA THR A 123 -15.36 5.40 -6.73
C THR A 123 -15.96 5.50 -5.32
N ALA A 124 -15.52 4.64 -4.39
CA ALA A 124 -16.01 4.63 -3.02
C ALA A 124 -15.54 5.84 -2.19
N LYS A 125 -14.34 6.39 -2.48
CA LYS A 125 -13.70 7.46 -1.69
C LYS A 125 -13.26 8.63 -2.58
N PRO A 126 -14.20 9.33 -3.25
CA PRO A 126 -13.87 10.35 -4.24
C PRO A 126 -13.18 11.58 -3.65
N ASP A 127 -13.33 11.82 -2.34
CA ASP A 127 -12.74 12.98 -1.67
C ASP A 127 -11.26 12.80 -1.32
N MET A 128 -10.74 11.57 -1.32
CA MET A 128 -9.33 11.29 -1.01
C MET A 128 -8.45 11.39 -2.26
N PHE A 129 -7.19 11.74 -2.07
CA PHE A 129 -6.20 11.80 -3.15
C PHE A 129 -5.71 10.38 -3.49
N PRO A 130 -5.93 9.89 -4.72
CA PRO A 130 -5.45 8.57 -5.11
C PRO A 130 -3.92 8.57 -5.20
N TYR A 131 -3.29 7.62 -4.51
CA TYR A 131 -1.86 7.40 -4.51
C TYR A 131 -1.56 5.91 -4.64
N ARG A 132 -0.64 5.56 -5.53
CA ARG A 132 -0.14 4.19 -5.71
C ARG A 132 1.36 4.19 -5.44
N THR A 133 1.84 3.22 -4.67
CA THR A 133 3.23 3.07 -4.25
C THR A 133 4.17 2.54 -5.34
N GLU A 134 3.65 2.26 -6.53
CA GLU A 134 4.46 1.84 -7.68
C GLU A 134 4.60 3.01 -8.66
N SER A 135 5.82 3.52 -8.77
CA SER A 135 6.23 4.54 -9.73
C SER A 135 5.83 4.12 -11.14
N GLN A 136 4.80 4.78 -11.68
CA GLN A 136 4.68 4.92 -13.13
C GLN A 136 5.91 5.70 -13.60
N TYR A 137 6.93 4.99 -14.10
CA TYR A 137 7.76 5.62 -15.11
C TYR A 137 6.97 5.60 -16.43
N PRO A 138 7.02 6.70 -17.20
CA PRO A 138 6.24 6.88 -18.43
C PRO A 138 6.54 5.83 -19.49
#